data_AF-A0AAV0XZQ7-F1
#
_entry.id   AF-A0AAV0XZQ7-F1
#
_cell.length_a   1.000
_cell.length_b   1.000
_cell.length_c   1.000
_cell.angle_alpha   90.00
_cell.angle_beta   90.00
_cell.angle_gamma   90.00
#
_symmetry.space_group_name_H-M   'P 1'
#
loop_
_entity.id
_entity.type
_entity.pdbx_description
1 polymer ?
#
loop_
_entity_poly.entity_id
_entity_poly.type
_entity_poly.pdbx_seq_one_letter_code
_entity_poly.pdbx_strand_id
1 'polypeptide(L)'
;MPSSDNLSSNRTRQNSSTLADYYVTITTGKRMAYSSDDMKTEQKKIFFNILDVIYFEMNRRFNTNDDMYATLEALDQNASTFLDSEIICRYAETFPFYRSNKFITKLKCQYQLGKTLLLSVSDIFELYQEVKKIQSWI
;
A
#
# COMPACT_ATOMS: atom_id res chain seq x y z
N MET A 1 -39.40 -25.62 -56.58
CA MET A 1 -39.45 -24.26 -57.15
C MET A 1 -40.77 -24.09 -57.91
N PRO A 2 -41.34 -22.89 -58.03
CA PRO A 2 -40.74 -21.54 -57.99
C PRO A 2 -41.25 -20.71 -56.79
N SER A 3 -40.84 -19.47 -56.52
CA SER A 3 -39.59 -18.69 -56.68
C SER A 3 -39.79 -17.45 -55.78
N SER A 4 -38.71 -16.98 -55.18
CA SER A 4 -38.61 -15.79 -54.33
C SER A 4 -39.15 -14.52 -55.00
N ASP A 5 -39.57 -13.53 -54.20
CA ASP A 5 -38.88 -12.24 -54.20
C ASP A 5 -39.10 -11.44 -52.90
N ASN A 6 -37.97 -11.17 -52.25
CA ASN A 6 -37.77 -10.25 -51.14
C ASN A 6 -38.04 -8.82 -51.59
N LEU A 7 -38.92 -8.09 -50.92
CA LEU A 7 -38.90 -6.63 -50.88
C LEU A 7 -39.07 -6.17 -49.43
N SER A 8 -37.99 -6.35 -48.67
CA SER A 8 -37.67 -5.51 -47.51
C SER A 8 -37.60 -4.06 -48.00
N SER A 9 -38.73 -3.37 -47.92
CA SER A 9 -38.79 -1.91 -48.05
C SER A 9 -38.05 -1.31 -46.84
N ASN A 10 -36.72 -1.26 -46.93
CA ASN A 10 -35.90 -0.40 -46.09
C ASN A 10 -36.29 1.02 -46.45
N ARG A 11 -37.16 1.61 -45.65
CA ARG A 11 -37.57 3.00 -45.78
C ARG A 11 -36.30 3.84 -45.63
N THR A 12 -35.80 4.39 -46.73
CA THR A 12 -34.63 5.26 -46.73
C THR A 12 -34.97 6.47 -45.87
N ARG A 13 -34.37 6.54 -44.68
CA ARG A 13 -34.54 7.69 -43.78
C ARG A 13 -33.88 8.88 -44.46
N GLN A 14 -34.69 9.87 -44.85
CA GLN A 14 -34.14 11.17 -45.21
C GLN A 14 -33.71 11.86 -43.92
N ASN A 15 -32.42 12.16 -43.83
CA ASN A 15 -31.89 12.96 -42.73
C ASN A 15 -32.45 14.38 -42.87
N SER A 16 -33.06 14.89 -41.81
CA SER A 16 -33.47 16.29 -41.73
C SER A 16 -32.22 17.17 -41.86
N SER A 17 -32.22 18.06 -42.86
CA SER A 17 -31.13 19.02 -43.09
C SER A 17 -30.93 20.00 -41.94
N THR A 18 -31.90 20.09 -41.02
CA THR A 18 -31.88 20.98 -39.87
C THR A 18 -31.07 20.45 -38.68
N LEU A 19 -30.65 19.17 -38.71
CA LEU A 19 -29.96 18.49 -37.61
C LEU A 19 -28.58 17.92 -38.00
N ALA A 20 -28.08 18.25 -39.19
CA ALA A 20 -26.83 17.68 -39.74
C ALA A 20 -25.58 17.92 -38.87
N ASP A 21 -25.56 19.01 -38.09
CA ASP A 21 -24.41 19.40 -37.26
C ASP A 21 -24.56 19.04 -35.78
N TYR A 22 -25.68 18.46 -35.36
CA TYR A 22 -25.84 17.97 -34.00
C TYR A 22 -25.46 16.49 -33.94
N TYR A 23 -24.41 16.17 -33.18
CA TYR A 23 -24.12 14.80 -32.76
C TYR A 23 -25.28 14.29 -31.90
N VAL A 24 -26.29 13.69 -32.52
CA VAL A 24 -27.37 13.00 -31.81
C VAL A 24 -26.81 11.66 -31.33
N THR A 25 -26.15 11.67 -30.17
CA THR A 25 -25.58 10.47 -29.54
C THR A 25 -26.62 9.59 -28.85
N ILE A 26 -27.87 10.06 -28.73
CA ILE A 26 -28.90 9.36 -27.97
C ILE A 26 -30.26 9.55 -28.65
N THR A 27 -30.82 8.45 -29.18
CA THR A 27 -32.26 8.40 -29.48
C THR A 27 -32.97 8.01 -28.19
N THR A 28 -33.93 8.82 -27.78
CA THR A 28 -34.78 8.63 -26.58
C THR A 28 -35.58 7.33 -26.73
N GLY A 29 -34.97 6.19 -26.43
CA GLY A 29 -35.58 4.88 -26.65
C GLY A 29 -34.97 3.71 -25.88
N LYS A 30 -33.77 3.84 -25.31
CA LYS A 30 -33.22 2.84 -24.37
C LYS A 30 -32.69 3.52 -23.12
N ARG A 31 -33.56 3.67 -22.11
CA ARG A 31 -33.08 3.75 -20.73
C ARG A 31 -32.40 2.42 -20.44
N MET A 32 -31.09 2.44 -20.16
CA MET A 32 -30.45 1.35 -19.44
C MET A 32 -31.10 1.31 -18.06
N ALA A 33 -32.14 0.49 -17.92
CA ALA A 33 -32.84 0.28 -16.67
C ALA A 33 -31.97 -0.61 -15.78
N TYR A 34 -30.96 -0.03 -15.14
CA TYR A 34 -30.44 -0.63 -13.91
C TYR A 34 -31.58 -0.59 -12.89
N SER A 35 -31.97 -1.74 -12.36
CA SER A 35 -32.93 -1.80 -11.27
C SER A 35 -32.39 -0.98 -10.10
N SER A 36 -33.24 -0.27 -9.34
CA SER A 36 -32.78 0.41 -8.12
C SER A 36 -32.14 -0.57 -7.12
N ASP A 37 -32.53 -1.85 -7.20
CA ASP A 37 -31.90 -2.92 -6.42
C ASP A 37 -30.49 -3.27 -6.90
N ASP A 38 -30.18 -3.14 -8.19
CA ASP A 38 -28.83 -3.37 -8.71
C ASP A 38 -27.87 -2.28 -8.20
N MET A 39 -28.32 -1.01 -8.18
CA MET A 39 -27.54 0.08 -7.61
C MET A 39 -27.31 -0.10 -6.10
N LYS A 40 -28.34 -0.53 -5.35
CA LYS A 40 -28.19 -0.80 -3.91
C LYS A 40 -27.24 -1.97 -3.65
N THR A 41 -27.27 -2.99 -4.50
CA THR A 41 -26.39 -4.16 -4.37
C THR A 41 -24.94 -3.77 -4.64
N GLU A 42 -24.68 -2.98 -5.68
CA GLU A 42 -23.33 -2.51 -5.98
C GLU A 42 -22.80 -1.54 -4.91
N GLN A 43 -23.66 -0.65 -4.38
CA GLN A 43 -23.31 0.22 -3.24
C GLN A 43 -22.95 -0.58 -1.99
N LYS A 44 -23.72 -1.62 -1.65
CA LYS A 44 -23.40 -2.53 -0.54
C LYS A 44 -22.06 -3.22 -0.75
N LYS A 45 -21.79 -3.70 -1.96
CA LYS A 45 -20.53 -4.36 -2.31
C LYS A 45 -19.33 -3.41 -2.15
N ILE A 46 -19.44 -2.17 -2.65
CA ILE A 46 -18.40 -1.15 -2.47
C ILE A 46 -18.21 -0.82 -0.99
N PHE A 47 -19.31 -0.65 -0.24
CA PHE A 47 -19.26 -0.36 1.19
C PHE A 47 -18.56 -1.45 2.00
N PHE A 48 -18.92 -2.72 1.79
CA PHE A 48 -18.26 -3.83 2.48
C PHE A 48 -16.79 -3.97 2.08
N ASN A 49 -16.46 -3.74 0.81
CA ASN A 49 -15.06 -3.75 0.38
C ASN A 49 -14.22 -2.64 1.05
N ILE A 50 -14.79 -1.43 1.20
CA ILE A 50 -14.14 -0.35 1.96
C ILE A 50 -13.95 -0.75 3.43
N LEU A 51 -14.99 -1.32 4.06
CA LEU A 51 -14.89 -1.79 5.45
C LEU A 51 -13.82 -2.88 5.61
N ASP A 52 -13.75 -3.84 4.69
CA ASP A 52 -12.75 -4.91 4.72
C ASP A 52 -11.33 -4.35 4.57
N VAL A 53 -11.12 -3.38 3.67
CA VAL A 53 -9.83 -2.70 3.50
C VAL A 53 -9.44 -1.93 4.76
N ILE A 54 -10.37 -1.19 5.37
CA ILE A 54 -10.11 -0.45 6.60
C ILE A 54 -9.79 -1.43 7.74
N TYR A 55 -10.59 -2.48 7.91
CA TYR A 55 -10.39 -3.49 8.94
C TYR A 55 -9.04 -4.18 8.78
N PHE A 56 -8.66 -4.55 7.55
CA PHE A 56 -7.37 -5.15 7.26
C PHE A 56 -6.20 -4.21 7.58
N GLU A 57 -6.28 -2.94 7.14
CA GLU A 57 -5.24 -1.95 7.45
C GLU A 57 -5.16 -1.64 8.94
N MET A 58 -6.29 -1.59 9.65
CA MET A 58 -6.32 -1.41 11.11
C MET A 58 -5.68 -2.60 11.82
N ASN A 59 -6.03 -3.84 11.46
CA ASN A 59 -5.40 -5.03 12.03
C ASN A 59 -3.90 -5.05 11.73
N ARG A 60 -3.50 -4.74 10.49
CA ARG A 60 -2.08 -4.67 10.11
C ARG A 60 -1.30 -3.62 10.91
N ARG A 61 -1.94 -2.49 11.24
CA ARG A 61 -1.27 -1.38 11.94
C ARG A 61 -1.31 -1.49 13.46
N PHE A 62 -2.36 -2.07 14.02
CA PHE A 62 -2.65 -1.98 15.47
C PHE A 62 -2.74 -3.33 16.18
N ASN A 63 -3.00 -4.44 15.48
CA ASN A 63 -3.04 -5.76 16.14
C ASN A 63 -1.68 -6.45 16.21
N THR A 64 -0.68 -5.98 15.46
CA THR A 64 0.72 -6.44 15.55
C THR A 64 1.62 -5.38 16.19
N ASN A 65 1.14 -4.70 17.23
CA ASN A 65 1.95 -3.75 18.00
C ASN A 65 3.08 -4.42 18.79
N ASP A 66 3.20 -5.75 18.74
CA ASP A 66 4.27 -6.53 19.35
C ASP A 66 5.65 -5.98 18.98
N ASP A 67 5.86 -5.58 17.72
CA ASP A 67 7.13 -5.00 17.29
C ASP A 67 7.35 -3.59 17.88
N MET A 68 6.29 -2.79 18.05
CA MET A 68 6.38 -1.48 18.69
C MET A 68 6.70 -1.63 20.19
N TYR A 69 6.01 -2.52 20.89
CA TYR A 69 6.26 -2.78 22.31
C TYR A 69 7.64 -3.39 22.55
N ALA A 70 8.05 -4.35 21.72
CA ALA A 70 9.40 -4.89 21.75
C ALA A 70 10.45 -3.78 21.50
N THR A 71 10.17 -2.85 20.59
CA THR A 71 11.07 -1.70 20.33
C THR A 71 11.17 -0.77 21.54
N LEU A 72 10.04 -0.46 22.20
CA LEU A 72 10.06 0.32 23.44
C LEU A 72 10.88 -0.38 24.52
N GLU A 73 10.75 -1.70 24.65
CA GLU A 73 11.54 -2.50 25.57
C GLU A 73 13.04 -2.47 25.21
N ALA A 74 13.37 -2.57 23.92
CA ALA A 74 14.76 -2.49 23.44
C ALA A 74 15.41 -1.10 23.63
N LEU A 75 14.60 -0.07 23.91
CA LEU A 75 15.04 1.29 24.23
C LEU A 75 15.03 1.58 25.75
N ASP A 76 14.48 0.70 26.57
CA ASP A 76 14.48 0.83 28.04
C ASP A 76 15.77 0.23 28.62
N GLN A 77 16.57 1.06 29.27
CA GLN A 77 17.82 0.67 29.93
C GLN A 77 17.66 -0.42 31.00
N ASN A 78 16.47 -0.58 31.56
CA ASN A 78 16.20 -1.57 32.61
C ASN A 78 15.71 -2.90 32.05
N ALA A 79 15.39 -2.96 30.76
CA ALA A 79 14.86 -4.16 30.15
C ALA A 79 15.97 -5.15 29.75
N SER A 80 15.64 -6.45 29.74
CA SER A 80 16.58 -7.48 29.30
C SER A 80 16.92 -7.41 27.81
N THR A 81 16.07 -6.79 27.01
CA THR A 81 16.28 -6.60 25.56
C THR A 81 16.93 -5.26 25.23
N PHE A 82 17.41 -4.51 26.23
CA PHE A 82 18.04 -3.21 26.01
C PHE A 82 19.16 -3.30 24.98
N LEU A 83 19.09 -2.42 23.98
CA LEU A 83 20.01 -2.37 22.86
C LEU A 83 20.07 -3.67 22.04
N ASP A 84 18.94 -4.35 21.87
CA ASP A 84 18.81 -5.41 20.87
C ASP A 84 18.65 -4.81 19.46
N SER A 85 19.69 -4.99 18.63
CA SER A 85 19.70 -4.49 17.25
C SER A 85 18.70 -5.20 16.33
N GLU A 86 18.33 -6.45 16.62
CA GLU A 86 17.40 -7.20 15.76
C GLU A 86 15.98 -6.66 15.90
N ILE A 87 15.57 -6.32 17.11
CA ILE A 87 14.25 -5.72 17.39
C ILE A 87 14.09 -4.39 16.64
N ILE A 88 15.11 -3.52 16.70
CA ILE A 88 15.13 -2.22 16.03
C ILE A 88 15.09 -2.36 14.50
N CYS A 89 15.85 -3.33 13.96
CA CYS A 89 15.85 -3.59 12.52
C CYS A 89 14.50 -4.14 12.05
N ARG A 90 13.91 -5.09 12.78
CA ARG A 90 12.59 -5.65 12.49
C ARG A 90 11.51 -4.56 12.51
N TYR A 91 11.55 -3.65 13.48
CA TYR A 91 10.64 -2.52 13.52
C TYR A 91 10.84 -1.56 12.34
N ALA A 92 12.08 -1.28 11.94
CA ALA A 92 12.34 -0.45 10.76
C ALA A 92 11.77 -1.05 9.46
N GLU A 93 11.77 -2.37 9.32
CA GLU A 93 11.21 -3.06 8.15
C GLU A 93 9.68 -2.96 8.04
N THR A 94 8.99 -2.66 9.14
CA THR A 94 7.53 -2.41 9.11
C THR A 94 7.18 -1.22 8.22
N PHE A 95 8.09 -0.25 8.09
CA PHE A 95 7.91 0.95 7.29
C PHE A 95 8.39 0.75 5.84
N PRO A 96 7.52 0.91 4.83
CA PRO A 96 7.87 0.67 3.42
C PRO A 96 9.10 1.44 2.92
N PHE A 97 9.34 2.63 3.45
CA PHE A 97 10.44 3.52 3.04
C PHE A 97 11.82 3.06 3.56
N TYR A 98 11.85 2.29 4.64
CA TYR A 98 13.08 1.91 5.35
C TYR A 98 13.54 0.48 5.04
N ARG A 99 12.86 -0.24 4.15
CA ARG A 99 13.17 -1.65 3.80
C ARG A 99 14.42 -1.88 2.95
N SER A 100 15.13 -0.84 2.55
CA SER A 100 16.32 -1.05 1.72
C SER A 100 17.40 -1.79 2.54
N ASN A 101 17.98 -2.86 1.98
CA ASN A 101 19.07 -3.59 2.63
C ASN A 101 20.20 -2.66 3.08
N LYS A 102 20.51 -1.62 2.30
CA LYS A 102 21.52 -0.63 2.64
C LYS A 102 21.16 0.17 3.91
N PHE A 103 19.89 0.55 4.08
CA PHE A 103 19.44 1.24 5.29
C PHE A 103 19.48 0.32 6.50
N ILE A 104 18.94 -0.89 6.39
CA ILE A 104 18.90 -1.86 7.49
C ILE A 104 20.31 -2.23 7.96
N THR A 105 21.25 -2.48 7.04
CA THR A 105 22.66 -2.74 7.40
C THR A 105 23.29 -1.55 8.12
N LYS A 106 23.06 -0.32 7.64
CA LYS A 106 23.58 0.88 8.32
C LYS A 106 22.99 1.05 9.71
N LEU A 107 21.67 0.85 9.85
CA LEU A 107 20.97 0.93 11.12
C LEU A 107 21.53 -0.10 12.11
N LYS A 108 21.71 -1.35 11.68
CA LYS A 108 22.30 -2.42 12.50
C LYS A 108 23.71 -2.05 12.97
N CYS A 109 24.58 -1.58 12.08
CA CYS A 109 25.94 -1.18 12.43
C CYS A 109 25.97 0.00 13.41
N GLN A 110 25.15 1.03 13.18
CA GLN A 110 25.05 2.19 14.07
C GLN A 110 24.56 1.80 15.47
N TYR A 111 23.58 0.90 15.54
CA TYR A 111 23.02 0.45 16.80
C TYR A 111 24.02 -0.42 17.59
N GLN A 112 24.73 -1.32 16.91
CA GLN A 112 25.81 -2.10 17.52
C GLN A 112 26.94 -1.21 18.01
N LEU A 113 27.34 -0.18 17.26
CA LEU A 113 28.31 0.79 17.73
C LEU A 113 27.83 1.46 19.01
N GLY A 114 26.61 2.02 19.02
CA GLY A 114 26.04 2.64 20.21
C GLY A 114 26.07 1.73 21.43
N LYS A 115 25.78 0.44 21.23
CA LYS A 115 25.88 -0.58 22.28
C LYS A 115 27.31 -0.78 22.79
N THR A 116 28.27 -0.94 21.90
CA THR A 116 29.67 -1.07 22.27
C THR A 116 30.18 0.18 22.99
N LEU A 117 29.80 1.38 22.52
CA LEU A 117 30.18 2.63 23.15
C LEU A 117 29.61 2.77 24.56
N LEU A 118 28.37 2.34 24.77
CA LEU A 118 27.70 2.47 26.07
C LEU A 118 28.18 1.42 27.08
N LEU A 119 28.43 0.18 26.64
CA LEU A 119 28.67 -0.96 27.54
C LEU A 119 30.14 -1.36 27.66
N SER A 120 30.96 -1.09 26.66
CA SER A 120 32.29 -1.71 26.53
C SER A 120 33.44 -0.71 26.44
N VAL A 121 33.18 0.52 25.99
CA VAL A 121 34.21 1.54 25.81
C VAL A 121 34.40 2.32 27.11
N SER A 122 35.57 2.17 27.71
CA SER A 122 35.94 2.86 28.95
C SER A 122 36.79 4.11 28.69
N ASP A 123 37.47 4.18 27.53
CA ASP A 123 38.35 5.30 27.18
C ASP A 123 38.29 5.73 25.69
N ILE A 124 38.94 6.87 25.40
CA ILE A 124 38.98 7.48 24.07
C ILE A 124 39.72 6.63 23.03
N PHE A 125 40.67 5.78 23.45
CA PHE A 125 41.44 4.95 22.54
C PHE A 125 40.62 3.75 22.06
N GLU A 126 39.87 3.12 22.96
CA GLU A 126 38.90 2.07 22.62
C GLU A 126 37.80 2.58 21.69
N LEU A 127 37.29 3.80 21.95
CA LEU A 127 36.36 4.50 21.05
C LEU A 127 36.92 4.60 19.63
N TYR A 128 38.17 5.05 19.49
CA TYR A 128 38.82 5.23 18.19
C TYR A 128 38.93 3.91 17.42
N GLN A 129 39.29 2.81 18.10
CA GLN A 129 39.41 1.49 17.45
C GLN A 129 38.05 0.96 16.95
N GLU A 130 36.98 1.13 17.72
CA GLU A 130 35.64 0.69 17.34
C GLU A 130 35.08 1.51 16.16
N VAL A 131 35.28 2.83 16.16
CA VAL A 131 34.89 3.69 15.02
C VAL A 131 35.65 3.30 13.74
N LYS A 132 36.96 3.02 13.85
CA LYS A 132 37.80 2.63 12.71
C LYS A 132 37.37 1.29 12.09
N LYS A 133 36.97 0.32 12.91
CA LYS A 133 36.46 -0.99 12.42
C LYS A 133 35.21 -0.84 11.55
N ILE A 134 34.37 0.16 11.79
CA ILE A 134 33.10 0.36 11.08
C ILE A 134 33.28 1.18 9.81
N GLN A 135 34.29 2.07 9.77
CA GLN A 135 34.61 2.84 8.57
C GLN A 135 35.00 1.96 7.37
N SER A 136 35.38 0.70 7.59
CA SER A 136 35.61 -0.28 6.52
C SER A 136 34.34 -0.99 6.02
N TRP A 137 33.17 -0.76 6.64
CA TRP A 137 31.89 -1.42 6.32
C TRP A 137 30.87 -0.46 5.67
N ILE A 138 31.17 0.84 5.59
CA ILE A 138 30.35 1.89 4.94
C ILE A 138 30.93 2.19 3.57
#